data_AF-A0ABD0QM11-F1
#
_entry.id   AF-A0ABD0QM11-F1
#
_cell.length_a   1.000
_cell.length_b   1.000
_cell.length_c   1.000
_cell.angle_alpha   90.00
_cell.angle_beta   90.00
_cell.angle_gamma   90.00
#
_symmetry.space_group_name_H-M   'P 1'
#
loop_
_entity.id
_entity.type
_entity.pdbx_description
1 polymer ?
#
loop_
_entity_poly.entity_id
_entity_poly.type
_entity_poly.pdbx_seq_one_letter_code
_entity_poly.pdbx_strand_id
1 'polypeptide(L)' 'EEISPLDNAIETMELANEKLSNLVQQQACDRSLAVHPLSMMLNGIVDPAVMGGFSNYEK' A
#
# COMPACT_ATOMS: atom_id res chain seq x y z
N GLU A 1 -19.21 15.28 0.71
CA GLU A 1 -18.06 16.03 1.26
C GLU A 1 -16.91 15.93 0.28
N GLU A 2 -16.23 17.04 -0.02
CA GLU A 2 -14.94 16.97 -0.71
C GLU A 2 -13.90 16.55 0.32
N ILE A 3 -13.30 15.37 0.11
CA ILE A 3 -12.19 14.89 0.94
C ILE A 3 -10.99 15.76 0.62
N SER A 4 -10.34 16.30 1.66
CA SER A 4 -9.11 17.08 1.50
C SER A 4 -8.03 16.23 0.82
N PRO A 5 -7.21 16.78 -0.09
CA PRO A 5 -6.09 16.06 -0.68
C PRO A 5 -5.17 15.40 0.36
N LEU A 6 -5.08 16.00 1.56
CA LEU A 6 -4.29 15.50 2.68
C LEU A 6 -4.99 14.36 3.44
N ASP A 7 -6.31 14.44 3.60
CA ASP A 7 -7.10 13.34 4.18
C ASP A 7 -7.11 12.13 3.26
N ASN A 8 -7.23 12.36 1.94
CA ASN A 8 -7.13 11.29 0.93
C ASN A 8 -5.75 10.63 0.93
N ALA A 9 -4.68 11.39 1.21
CA ALA A 9 -3.33 10.87 1.34
C ALA A 9 -3.21 9.91 2.52
N ILE A 10 -3.71 10.33 3.68
CA ILE A 10 -3.70 9.56 4.92
C ILE A 10 -4.53 8.28 4.73
N GLU A 11 -5.76 8.39 4.26
CA GLU A 11 -6.65 7.26 4.03
C GLU A 11 -6.03 6.26 3.04
N THR A 12 -5.43 6.73 1.95
CA THR A 12 -4.74 5.87 0.98
C THR A 12 -3.57 5.11 1.61
N MET A 13 -2.77 5.77 2.46
CA MET A 13 -1.67 5.13 3.18
C MET A 13 -2.17 4.11 4.21
N GLU A 14 -3.23 4.43 4.94
CA GLU A 14 -3.85 3.52 5.91
C GLU A 14 -4.39 2.26 5.21
N LEU A 15 -5.11 2.42 4.10
CA LEU A 15 -5.62 1.32 3.28
C LEU A 15 -4.49 0.44 2.69
N ALA A 16 -3.39 1.07 2.28
CA ALA A 16 -2.22 0.34 1.79
C ALA A 16 -1.57 -0.47 2.92
N ASN A 17 -1.41 0.11 4.11
CA ASN A 17 -0.85 -0.57 5.27
C ASN A 17 -1.74 -1.73 5.73
N GLU A 18 -3.06 -1.54 5.75
CA GLU A 18 -4.00 -2.59 6.13
C GLU A 18 -3.96 -3.78 5.15
N LYS A 19 -3.99 -3.50 3.85
CA LYS A 19 -3.88 -4.53 2.81
C LYS A 19 -2.54 -5.26 2.87
N LEU A 20 -1.43 -4.56 3.12
CA LEU A 20 -0.12 -5.17 3.30
C LEU A 20 -0.15 -6.14 4.49
N SER A 21 -0.68 -5.69 5.63
CA SER A 21 -0.80 -6.51 6.84
C SER A 21 -1.63 -7.76 6.60
N ASN A 22 -2.76 -7.63 5.89
CA ASN A 22 -3.60 -8.77 5.50
C ASN A 22 -2.86 -9.76 4.59
N LEU A 23 -2.13 -9.29 3.58
CA LEU A 23 -1.34 -10.16 2.69
C LEU A 23 -0.23 -10.89 3.45
N VAL A 24 0.45 -10.20 4.39
CA VAL A 24 1.46 -10.81 5.25
C VAL A 24 0.85 -11.89 6.13
N GLN A 25 -0.32 -11.63 6.74
CA GLN A 25 -1.01 -12.62 7.58
C GLN A 25 -1.49 -13.82 6.75
N GLN A 26 -2.04 -13.61 5.55
CA GLN A 26 -2.44 -14.68 4.65
C GLN A 26 -1.25 -15.55 4.26
N GLN A 27 -0.11 -14.93 3.90
CA GLN A 27 1.10 -15.66 3.55
C GLN A 27 1.74 -16.37 4.75
N ALA A 28 1.60 -15.80 5.95
CA ALA A 28 2.05 -16.43 7.19
C ALA A 28 1.18 -17.64 7.57
N CYS A 29 -0.13 -17.57 7.30
CA CYS A 29 -1.08 -18.65 7.52
C CYS A 29 -0.90 -19.78 6.50
N ASP A 30 -0.67 -19.44 5.24
CA ASP A 30 -0.48 -20.40 4.15
C ASP A 30 0.67 -19.98 3.24
N ARG A 31 1.83 -20.63 3.40
CA ARG A 31 3.02 -20.40 2.58
C ARG A 31 2.94 -20.98 1.16
N SER A 32 1.88 -21.74 0.83
CA SER A 32 1.64 -22.25 -0.52
C SER A 32 0.97 -21.22 -1.43
N LEU A 33 0.42 -20.14 -0.85
CA LEU A 33 -0.15 -19.02 -1.59
C LEU A 33 0.90 -18.33 -2.46
N ALA A 34 0.46 -17.85 -3.62
CA ALA A 34 1.31 -17.14 -4.56
C ALA A 34 1.87 -15.87 -3.90
N VAL A 35 3.19 -15.73 -3.86
CA VAL A 35 3.89 -14.55 -3.32
C VAL A 35 3.68 -13.30 -4.20
N HIS A 36 3.24 -13.50 -5.45
CA HIS A 36 3.14 -12.45 -6.47
C HIS A 36 2.34 -11.21 -6.04
N PRO A 37 1.17 -11.31 -5.37
CA PRO A 37 0.42 -10.15 -4.89
C PRO A 37 1.16 -9.38 -3.80
N LEU A 38 1.84 -10.08 -2.89
CA LEU A 38 2.67 -9.46 -1.85
C LEU A 38 3.85 -8.71 -2.47
N SER A 39 4.54 -9.31 -3.43
CA SER A 39 5.66 -8.68 -4.14
C SER A 39 5.25 -7.47 -4.97
N MET A 40 4.11 -7.53 -5.68
CA MET A 40 3.58 -6.39 -6.43
C MET A 40 3.20 -5.24 -5.49
N MET A 41 2.58 -5.55 -4.36
CA MET A 41 2.15 -4.54 -3.40
C MET A 41 3.35 -3.87 -2.70
N LEU A 42 4.35 -4.65 -2.29
CA LEU A 42 5.60 -4.11 -1.74
C LEU A 42 6.32 -3.20 -2.74
N ASN A 43 6.46 -3.64 -4.00
CA ASN A 43 7.09 -2.82 -5.03
C ASN A 43 6.30 -1.54 -5.32
N GLY A 44 4.97 -1.58 -5.35
CA GLY A 44 4.14 -0.40 -5.58
C GLY A 44 4.18 0.65 -4.45
N ILE A 45 4.50 0.23 -3.22
CA ILE A 45 4.68 1.13 -2.06
C ILE A 45 6.12 1.67 -1.99
N VAL A 46 7.12 0.82 -2.23
CA VAL A 46 8.55 1.18 -2.12
C VAL A 46 9.05 1.96 -3.34
N ASP A 47 8.53 1.65 -4.53
CA ASP A 47 8.84 2.34 -5.79
C ASP A 47 7.55 2.86 -6.45
N PRO A 48 7.00 3.98 -5.94
CA PRO A 48 5.76 4.57 -6.45
C PRO A 48 6.03 5.33 -7.77
N ALA A 49 6.42 4.60 -8.81
CA ALA A 49 6.86 5.12 -10.11
C ALA A 49 5.82 5.95 -10.87
N VAL A 50 4.54 5.90 -10.48
CA VAL A 50 3.42 6.54 -11.22
C VAL A 50 2.71 7.63 -10.41
N MET A 51 2.52 7.46 -9.10
CA MET A 51 1.83 8.44 -8.26
C MET A 51 2.77 9.34 -7.44
N GLY A 52 4.09 9.20 -7.57
CA GLY A 52 5.08 10.01 -6.84
C GLY A 52 5.13 9.75 -5.33
N GLY A 53 4.25 8.88 -4.81
CA GLY A 53 4.28 8.35 -3.45
C GLY A 53 4.25 9.43 -2.36
N PHE A 54 4.95 9.16 -1.27
CA PHE A 54 5.13 10.08 -0.14
C PHE A 54 5.87 11.37 -0.53
N SER A 55 6.69 11.34 -1.59
CA SER A 55 7.38 12.54 -2.10
C SER A 55 6.44 13.59 -2.71
N ASN A 56 5.18 13.23 -2.98
CA ASN A 56 4.14 14.18 -3.38
C ASN A 56 3.40 14.82 -2.19
N TYR A 57 3.54 14.26 -0.97
CA TYR A 57 2.96 14.81 0.25
C TYR A 57 3.96 15.62 1.09
N GLU A 58 5.27 15.52 0.82
CA GLU A 58 6.34 16.26 1.51
C GLU A 58 6.66 17.65 0.91
N LYS A 59 6.07 18.03 -0.23
CA LYS A 59 6.28 19.33 -0.89
C LYS A 59 5.19 20.32 -0.57
#